data_AF-A0A4Q3BPY2-F1
#
_entry.id   AF-A0A4Q3BPY2-F1
#
_cell.length_a   1.000
_cell.length_b   1.000
_cell.length_c   1.000
_cell.angle_alpha   90.00
_cell.angle_beta   90.00
_cell.angle_gamma   90.00
#
_symmetry.space_group_name_H-M   'P 1'
#
loop_
_entity.id
_entity.type
_entity.pdbx_description
1 polymer ?
#
loop_
_entity_poly.entity_id
_entity_poly.type
_entity_poly.pdbx_seq_one_letter_code
_entity_poly.pdbx_strand_id
1 'polypeptide(L)'
;MKLKLFFAAFVSIVWVSIPQNIIGCGPGIDPYDYYTSFISNKIASDATYNPFYYSGNTFLYNEQEPVNTSEILATEWAGYCGKPVTDADAQLFVTGFTHEELKKLYAHIEKKQPLQVSNAVKTNSMSNYFIRSKDLEGLGYVMYAKLVEPYVIGGNNDWEALKRDSLKMDRLMKNGRQLYGAAKTDFFKLKFGYQVTRLAHYSGNYAAAIIAYDELVANNTTTSVLQPMSLALKAGALWRTGKEMDAAYLFSKAFSASPAKRISNYISFDWAVDSKKSREEYLKLCSNNKEKADMLALFAISSPEDETETVHIQGLAIIWGPCRLGSRHPCSPAPR
;
A
#
# COMPACT_ATOMS: atom_id res chain seq x y z
N MET A 1 41.38 -47.92 32.24
CA MET A 1 42.07 -46.67 31.82
C MET A 1 42.04 -46.43 30.31
N LYS A 2 42.15 -47.44 29.45
CA LYS A 2 42.27 -47.28 27.98
C LYS A 2 41.02 -46.76 27.25
N LEU A 3 39.80 -47.09 27.70
CA LEU A 3 38.56 -46.67 27.03
C LEU A 3 38.27 -45.16 27.16
N LYS A 4 38.62 -44.54 28.29
CA LYS A 4 38.45 -43.09 28.51
C LYS A 4 39.39 -42.27 27.63
N LEU A 5 40.63 -42.74 27.45
CA LEU A 5 41.60 -42.13 26.54
C LEU A 5 41.16 -42.27 25.08
N PHE A 6 40.59 -43.42 24.70
CA PHE A 6 40.07 -43.62 23.36
C PHE A 6 38.87 -42.71 23.05
N PHE A 7 37.94 -42.57 24.00
CA PHE A 7 36.81 -41.64 23.86
C PHE A 7 37.27 -40.18 23.78
N ALA A 8 38.23 -39.77 24.60
CA ALA A 8 38.78 -38.42 24.56
C ALA A 8 39.47 -38.13 23.21
N ALA A 9 40.26 -39.07 22.70
CA ALA A 9 40.90 -38.94 21.39
C ALA A 9 39.87 -38.89 20.25
N PHE A 10 38.83 -39.72 20.30
CA PHE A 10 37.77 -39.75 19.30
C PHE A 10 36.99 -38.43 19.25
N VAL A 11 36.60 -37.89 20.41
CA VAL A 11 35.89 -36.60 20.48
C VAL A 11 36.77 -35.46 19.96
N SER A 12 38.06 -35.43 20.31
CA SER A 12 38.98 -34.41 19.81
C SER A 12 39.19 -34.50 18.29
N ILE A 13 39.28 -35.72 17.73
CA ILE A 13 39.41 -35.92 16.29
C ILE A 13 38.12 -35.49 15.57
N VAL A 14 36.94 -35.79 16.12
CA VAL A 14 35.66 -35.34 15.54
C VAL A 14 35.57 -33.82 15.54
N TRP A 15 35.98 -33.13 16.62
CA TRP A 15 35.97 -31.67 16.68
C TRP A 15 36.94 -31.00 15.71
N VAL A 16 38.10 -31.61 15.44
CA VAL A 16 39.07 -31.10 14.45
C VAL A 16 38.67 -31.46 13.01
N SER A 17 37.93 -32.55 12.82
CA SER A 17 37.47 -33.02 11.50
C SER A 17 36.17 -32.38 11.02
N ILE A 18 35.46 -31.64 11.87
CA ILE A 18 34.37 -30.75 11.43
C ILE A 18 35.04 -29.58 10.73
N PRO A 19 34.91 -29.43 9.39
CA PRO A 19 35.55 -28.32 8.69
C PRO A 19 34.95 -27.02 9.23
N GLN A 20 35.75 -26.22 9.94
CA GLN A 20 35.31 -24.90 10.41
C GLN A 20 34.97 -23.96 9.24
N ASN A 21 35.34 -24.35 8.02
CA ASN A 21 35.03 -23.66 6.77
C ASN A 21 33.63 -23.99 6.21
N ILE A 22 32.78 -24.75 6.92
CA ILE A 22 31.36 -24.96 6.52
C ILE A 22 30.46 -23.77 6.87
N ILE A 23 30.95 -22.77 7.61
CA ILE A 23 30.32 -21.44 7.62
C ILE A 23 30.73 -20.72 6.31
N GLY A 24 30.30 -21.30 5.18
CA GLY A 24 30.43 -20.67 3.89
C GLY A 24 29.54 -19.44 3.85
N CYS A 25 30.05 -18.33 3.32
CA CYS A 25 29.22 -17.28 2.77
C CYS A 25 28.23 -17.93 1.81
N GLY A 26 26.97 -18.05 2.22
CA GLY A 26 25.88 -18.28 1.28
C GLY A 26 25.79 -17.08 0.32
N PRO A 27 25.15 -17.22 -0.84
CA PRO A 27 24.91 -16.12 -1.78
C PRO A 27 23.96 -15.03 -1.22
N GLY A 28 23.68 -15.05 0.08
CA GLY A 28 22.91 -14.02 0.75
C GLY A 28 23.79 -12.81 0.99
N ILE A 29 23.27 -11.63 0.67
CA ILE A 29 23.80 -10.36 1.15
C ILE A 29 23.92 -10.49 2.68
N ASP A 30 25.09 -10.18 3.22
CA ASP A 30 25.28 -10.23 4.67
C ASP A 30 24.24 -9.32 5.33
N PRO A 31 23.34 -9.85 6.19
CA PRO A 31 22.23 -9.09 6.74
C PRO A 31 22.66 -8.00 7.72
N TYR A 32 23.93 -7.98 8.12
CA TYR A 32 24.46 -6.98 9.02
C TYR A 32 25.09 -5.83 8.23
N ASP A 33 24.51 -4.65 8.44
CA ASP A 33 25.17 -3.40 8.10
C ASP A 33 26.31 -3.17 9.12
N TYR A 34 27.48 -3.78 8.87
CA TYR A 34 28.65 -3.64 9.74
C TYR A 34 29.29 -2.25 9.66
N TYR A 35 28.80 -1.39 8.76
CA TYR A 35 29.25 -0.01 8.72
C TYR A 35 28.70 0.71 9.96
N THR A 36 29.61 1.32 10.70
CA THR A 36 29.27 2.13 11.88
C THR A 36 28.57 3.40 11.41
N SER A 37 27.24 3.37 11.37
CA SER A 37 26.46 4.60 11.20
C SER A 37 26.39 5.35 12.53
N PHE A 38 26.76 6.64 12.51
CA PHE A 38 26.54 7.56 13.63
C PHE A 38 25.05 7.90 13.83
N ILE A 39 24.18 7.47 12.90
CA ILE A 39 22.74 7.66 12.92
C ILE A 39 22.08 6.29 13.08
N SER A 40 21.49 6.02 14.24
CA SER A 40 20.72 4.80 14.44
C SER A 40 19.45 4.83 13.61
N ASN A 41 19.21 3.77 12.83
CA ASN A 41 17.97 3.55 12.10
C ASN A 41 16.73 3.44 13.01
N LYS A 42 16.91 3.31 14.34
CA LYS A 42 15.83 3.30 15.34
C LYS A 42 15.43 4.68 15.86
N ILE A 43 16.04 5.76 15.36
CA ILE A 43 15.70 7.14 15.78
C ILE A 43 14.37 7.60 15.15
N ALA A 44 13.97 7.01 14.03
CA ALA A 44 12.71 7.36 13.37
C ALA A 44 11.51 7.05 14.27
N SER A 45 10.66 8.06 14.49
CA SER A 45 9.46 7.95 15.32
C SER A 45 8.34 7.13 14.70
N ASP A 46 8.37 6.94 13.38
CA ASP A 46 7.37 6.19 12.63
C ASP A 46 8.01 4.96 11.98
N ALA A 47 7.73 3.79 12.57
CA ALA A 47 8.22 2.50 12.11
C ALA A 47 7.74 2.12 10.70
N THR A 48 6.72 2.79 10.15
CA THR A 48 6.25 2.52 8.78
C THR A 48 7.20 3.03 7.69
N TYR A 49 8.23 3.81 8.06
CA TYR A 49 9.32 4.19 7.16
C TYR A 49 10.52 3.23 7.19
N ASN A 50 10.44 2.15 7.96
CA ASN A 50 11.49 1.13 8.06
C ASN A 50 12.06 0.65 6.70
N PRO A 51 11.26 0.46 5.63
CA PRO A 51 11.79 0.14 4.31
C PRO A 51 12.85 1.11 3.76
N PHE A 52 12.80 2.38 4.16
CA PHE A 52 13.65 3.47 3.68
C PHE A 52 14.73 3.87 4.68
N TYR A 53 14.93 3.07 5.73
CA TYR A 53 16.05 3.31 6.62
C TYR A 53 17.36 3.18 5.86
N TYR A 54 18.33 4.02 6.20
CA TYR A 54 19.62 3.99 5.55
C TYR A 54 20.26 2.61 5.70
N SER A 55 20.74 2.06 4.59
CA SER A 55 21.67 0.93 4.59
C SER A 55 22.77 1.15 3.57
N GLY A 56 24.00 0.75 3.92
CA GLY A 56 25.15 0.85 3.00
C GLY A 56 25.16 -0.20 1.88
N ASN A 57 24.33 -1.24 1.97
CA ASN A 57 24.40 -2.42 1.08
C ASN A 57 23.16 -2.66 0.22
N THR A 58 22.00 -2.14 0.62
CA THR A 58 20.71 -2.37 -0.07
C THR A 58 19.98 -1.07 -0.33
N PHE A 59 19.24 -1.01 -1.44
CA PHE A 59 18.44 0.17 -1.79
C PHE A 59 17.27 0.38 -0.81
N LEU A 60 16.57 -0.69 -0.47
CA LEU A 60 15.59 -0.71 0.61
C LEU A 60 16.17 -1.51 1.77
N TYR A 61 16.04 -0.99 2.99
CA TYR A 61 16.38 -1.74 4.20
C TYR A 61 15.43 -2.92 4.42
N ASN A 62 14.19 -2.79 3.94
CA ASN A 62 13.21 -3.86 3.93
C ASN A 62 12.35 -3.77 2.65
N GLU A 63 12.30 -4.85 1.87
CA GLU A 63 11.55 -4.92 0.61
C GLU A 63 10.06 -5.27 0.79
N GLN A 64 9.63 -5.61 2.01
CA GLN A 64 8.23 -5.87 2.33
C GLN A 64 7.51 -4.57 2.68
N GLU A 65 6.30 -4.41 2.13
CA GLU A 65 5.42 -3.29 2.49
C GLU A 65 5.25 -3.23 4.03
N PRO A 66 5.32 -2.03 4.63
CA PRO A 66 5.38 -1.87 6.09
C PRO A 66 4.08 -2.29 6.78
N VAL A 67 2.99 -2.42 6.02
CA VAL A 67 1.66 -2.79 6.50
C VAL A 67 0.95 -3.69 5.49
N ASN A 68 0.12 -4.60 6.00
CA ASN A 68 -0.72 -5.45 5.16
C ASN A 68 -2.02 -4.72 4.78
N THR A 69 -2.22 -4.48 3.49
CA THR A 69 -3.43 -3.79 2.99
C THR A 69 -4.72 -4.51 3.39
N SER A 70 -4.72 -5.84 3.44
CA SER A 70 -5.89 -6.63 3.83
C SER A 70 -6.27 -6.41 5.30
N GLU A 71 -5.29 -6.25 6.18
CA GLU A 71 -5.52 -5.99 7.61
C GLU A 71 -6.06 -4.57 7.85
N ILE A 72 -5.55 -3.58 7.12
CA ILE A 72 -6.07 -2.20 7.18
C ILE A 72 -7.54 -2.17 6.72
N LEU A 73 -7.85 -2.83 5.61
CA LEU A 73 -9.22 -2.93 5.10
C LEU A 73 -10.13 -3.69 6.08
N ALA A 74 -9.63 -4.76 6.70
CA ALA A 74 -10.38 -5.51 7.71
C ALA A 74 -10.70 -4.64 8.94
N THR A 75 -9.74 -3.84 9.40
CA THR A 75 -9.93 -2.89 10.51
C THR A 75 -11.01 -1.86 10.19
N GLU A 76 -11.01 -1.31 8.98
CA GLU A 76 -12.06 -0.39 8.52
C GLU A 76 -13.45 -1.06 8.51
N TRP A 77 -13.53 -2.31 8.08
CA TRP A 77 -14.77 -3.09 8.07
C TRP A 77 -15.26 -3.47 9.47
N ALA A 78 -14.37 -3.85 10.38
CA ALA A 78 -14.71 -4.07 11.78
C ALA A 78 -15.22 -2.78 12.43
N GLY A 79 -14.58 -1.64 12.14
CA GLY A 79 -15.02 -0.32 12.57
C GLY A 79 -16.42 0.04 12.03
N TYR A 80 -16.67 -0.22 10.75
CA TYR A 80 -17.99 -0.02 10.13
C TYR A 80 -19.09 -0.85 10.80
N CYS A 81 -18.83 -2.14 11.08
CA CYS A 81 -19.81 -3.02 11.73
C CYS A 81 -19.97 -2.75 13.24
N GLY A 82 -18.95 -2.19 13.89
CA GLY A 82 -18.91 -1.96 15.33
C GLY A 82 -18.83 -3.26 16.15
N LYS A 83 -18.83 -3.12 17.47
CA LYS A 83 -18.80 -4.29 18.39
C LYS A 83 -20.09 -5.13 18.22
N PRO A 84 -20.00 -6.47 18.29
CA PRO A 84 -18.85 -7.29 18.70
C PRO A 84 -17.95 -7.76 17.55
N VAL A 85 -17.98 -7.13 16.37
CA VAL A 85 -17.12 -7.55 15.25
C VAL A 85 -15.65 -7.33 15.60
N THR A 86 -14.83 -8.35 15.34
CA THR A 86 -13.37 -8.32 15.54
C THR A 86 -12.64 -8.16 14.21
N ASP A 87 -11.44 -7.59 14.24
CA ASP A 87 -10.62 -7.40 13.03
C ASP A 87 -10.30 -8.74 12.35
N ALA A 88 -10.05 -9.79 13.13
CA ALA A 88 -9.79 -11.13 12.62
C ALA A 88 -11.01 -11.72 11.89
N ASP A 89 -12.20 -11.55 12.46
CA ASP A 89 -13.45 -11.98 11.82
C ASP A 89 -13.75 -11.14 10.57
N ALA A 90 -13.49 -9.83 10.60
CA ALA A 90 -13.66 -8.97 9.43
C ALA A 90 -12.69 -9.36 8.32
N GLN A 91 -11.43 -9.67 8.65
CA GLN A 91 -10.44 -10.16 7.71
C GLN A 91 -10.88 -11.47 7.08
N LEU A 92 -11.26 -12.47 7.89
CA LEU A 92 -11.76 -13.75 7.40
C LEU A 92 -13.00 -13.57 6.49
N PHE A 93 -13.91 -12.68 6.86
CA PHE A 93 -15.12 -12.40 6.08
C PHE A 93 -14.80 -11.76 4.73
N VAL A 94 -13.93 -10.74 4.71
CA VAL A 94 -13.63 -9.96 3.51
C VAL A 94 -12.65 -10.69 2.59
N THR A 95 -11.66 -11.41 3.10
CA THR A 95 -10.64 -12.07 2.27
C THR A 95 -10.86 -13.56 2.12
N GLY A 96 -11.39 -14.24 3.14
CA GLY A 96 -11.48 -15.71 3.18
C GLY A 96 -12.76 -16.30 2.59
N PHE A 97 -13.92 -15.71 2.85
CA PHE A 97 -15.19 -16.29 2.37
C PHE A 97 -15.39 -16.15 0.86
N THR A 98 -15.97 -17.18 0.26
CA THR A 98 -16.21 -17.24 -1.19
C THR A 98 -17.44 -16.43 -1.60
N HIS A 99 -17.50 -16.01 -2.87
CA HIS A 99 -18.69 -15.34 -3.41
C HIS A 99 -19.97 -16.18 -3.22
N GLU A 100 -19.91 -17.50 -3.38
CA GLU A 100 -21.07 -18.38 -3.20
C GLU A 100 -21.53 -18.46 -1.73
N GLU A 101 -20.62 -18.46 -0.76
CA GLU A 101 -20.99 -18.39 0.66
C GLU A 101 -21.68 -17.07 1.00
N LEU A 102 -21.14 -15.94 0.52
CA LEU A 102 -21.74 -14.63 0.73
C LEU A 102 -23.11 -14.49 0.03
N LYS A 103 -23.27 -15.08 -1.16
CA LYS A 103 -24.54 -15.12 -1.88
C LYS A 103 -25.62 -15.89 -1.12
N LYS A 104 -25.26 -17.01 -0.49
CA LYS A 104 -26.17 -17.77 0.37
C LYS A 104 -26.54 -16.98 1.63
N LEU A 105 -25.58 -16.26 2.22
CA LEU A 105 -25.84 -15.35 3.34
C LEU A 105 -26.81 -14.23 2.93
N TYR A 106 -26.59 -13.61 1.77
CA TYR A 106 -27.48 -12.59 1.22
C TYR A 106 -28.89 -13.13 0.98
N ALA A 107 -29.02 -14.32 0.37
CA ALA A 107 -30.31 -14.95 0.13
C ALA A 107 -31.04 -15.35 1.43
N HIS A 108 -30.31 -15.71 2.49
CA HIS A 108 -30.89 -15.93 3.80
C HIS A 108 -31.53 -14.65 4.37
N ILE A 109 -30.84 -13.51 4.24
CA ILE A 109 -31.30 -12.22 4.77
C ILE A 109 -32.47 -11.67 3.93
N GLU A 110 -32.29 -11.58 2.62
CA GLU A 110 -33.25 -10.94 1.71
C GLU A 110 -34.45 -11.83 1.39
N LYS A 111 -34.20 -13.11 1.10
CA LYS A 111 -35.20 -14.06 0.60
C LYS A 111 -35.70 -15.04 1.67
N LYS A 112 -35.23 -14.91 2.92
CA LYS A 112 -35.58 -15.80 4.05
C LYS A 112 -35.30 -17.29 3.78
N GLN A 113 -34.31 -17.58 2.93
CA GLN A 113 -33.92 -18.97 2.63
C GLN A 113 -33.16 -19.60 3.79
N PRO A 114 -33.15 -20.93 3.95
CA PRO A 114 -32.33 -21.60 4.96
C PRO A 114 -30.84 -21.30 4.79
N LEU A 115 -30.15 -20.98 5.89
CA LEU A 115 -28.73 -20.64 5.86
C LEU A 115 -27.86 -21.90 5.69
N GLN A 116 -27.45 -22.18 4.45
CA GLN A 116 -26.62 -23.34 4.06
C GLN A 116 -25.16 -22.96 3.77
N VAL A 117 -24.44 -22.56 4.81
CA VAL A 117 -23.02 -22.15 4.74
C VAL A 117 -22.15 -22.97 5.70
N SER A 118 -20.83 -22.86 5.54
CA SER A 118 -19.84 -23.50 6.41
C SER A 118 -19.98 -23.03 7.87
N ASN A 119 -19.46 -23.82 8.82
CA ASN A 119 -19.50 -23.43 10.23
C ASN A 119 -18.75 -22.12 10.49
N ALA A 120 -17.63 -21.90 9.80
CA ALA A 120 -16.84 -20.67 9.88
C ALA A 120 -17.69 -19.43 9.57
N VAL A 121 -18.51 -19.47 8.51
CA VAL A 121 -19.41 -18.36 8.16
C VAL A 121 -20.48 -18.15 9.24
N LYS A 122 -21.02 -19.23 9.84
CA LYS A 122 -22.06 -19.13 10.89
C LYS A 122 -21.54 -18.52 12.19
N THR A 123 -20.33 -18.87 12.60
CA THR A 123 -19.75 -18.42 13.88
C THR A 123 -19.11 -17.05 13.79
N ASN A 124 -18.78 -16.57 12.59
CA ASN A 124 -18.13 -15.28 12.37
C ASN A 124 -19.00 -14.10 12.85
N SER A 125 -18.40 -13.19 13.62
CA SER A 125 -19.11 -12.04 14.20
C SER A 125 -19.63 -11.05 13.15
N MET A 126 -18.94 -10.88 12.02
CA MET A 126 -19.36 -10.00 10.92
C MET A 126 -20.54 -10.60 10.12
N SER A 127 -20.54 -11.91 9.86
CA SER A 127 -21.73 -12.60 9.32
C SER A 127 -22.96 -12.36 10.20
N ASN A 128 -22.79 -12.51 11.51
CA ASN A 128 -23.86 -12.29 12.48
C ASN A 128 -24.29 -10.82 12.53
N TYR A 129 -23.37 -9.86 12.33
CA TYR A 129 -23.73 -8.46 12.14
C TYR A 129 -24.66 -8.26 10.94
N PHE A 130 -24.34 -8.80 9.76
CA PHE A 130 -25.17 -8.65 8.57
C PHE A 130 -26.56 -9.30 8.73
N ILE A 131 -26.63 -10.48 9.37
CA ILE A 131 -27.91 -11.15 9.66
C ILE A 131 -28.81 -10.28 10.55
N ARG A 132 -28.25 -9.67 11.61
CA ARG A 132 -29.02 -8.84 12.56
C ARG A 132 -29.39 -7.48 11.97
N SER A 133 -28.43 -6.79 11.36
CA SER A 133 -28.59 -5.43 10.83
C SER A 133 -29.42 -5.40 9.55
N LYS A 134 -29.44 -6.51 8.79
CA LYS A 134 -30.01 -6.57 7.44
C LYS A 134 -29.38 -5.55 6.49
N ASP A 135 -28.10 -5.24 6.70
CA ASP A 135 -27.33 -4.34 5.83
C ASP A 135 -26.97 -5.04 4.50
N LEU A 136 -27.87 -4.90 3.53
CA LEU A 136 -27.71 -5.44 2.19
C LEU A 136 -26.75 -4.62 1.32
N GLU A 137 -26.52 -3.34 1.65
CA GLU A 137 -25.60 -2.49 0.89
C GLU A 137 -24.16 -2.90 1.18
N GLY A 138 -23.81 -3.05 2.45
CA GLY A 138 -22.51 -3.55 2.87
C GLY A 138 -22.22 -4.95 2.37
N LEU A 139 -23.16 -5.88 2.57
CA LEU A 139 -23.00 -7.26 2.09
C LEU A 139 -22.93 -7.33 0.56
N GLY A 140 -23.78 -6.56 -0.13
CA GLY A 140 -23.79 -6.45 -1.59
C GLY A 140 -22.47 -5.92 -2.15
N TYR A 141 -21.85 -4.93 -1.48
CA TYR A 141 -20.52 -4.47 -1.85
C TYR A 141 -19.47 -5.57 -1.70
N VAL A 142 -19.41 -6.29 -0.57
CA VAL A 142 -18.39 -7.34 -0.37
C VAL A 142 -18.56 -8.44 -1.42
N MET A 143 -19.80 -8.83 -1.73
CA MET A 143 -20.09 -9.76 -2.82
C MET A 143 -19.60 -9.26 -4.18
N TYR A 144 -19.80 -7.98 -4.49
CA TYR A 144 -19.30 -7.37 -5.72
C TYR A 144 -17.76 -7.35 -5.75
N ALA A 145 -17.10 -6.97 -4.65
CA ALA A 145 -15.65 -7.01 -4.54
C ALA A 145 -15.09 -8.41 -4.82
N LYS A 146 -15.74 -9.47 -4.32
CA LYS A 146 -15.38 -10.87 -4.60
C LYS A 146 -15.45 -11.25 -6.08
N LEU A 147 -16.34 -10.62 -6.85
CA LEU A 147 -16.39 -10.82 -8.31
C LEU A 147 -15.24 -10.11 -9.03
N VAL A 148 -14.74 -9.02 -8.46
CA VAL A 148 -13.64 -8.22 -9.02
C VAL A 148 -12.28 -8.85 -8.73
N GLU A 149 -12.09 -9.40 -7.52
CA GLU A 149 -10.83 -9.96 -7.00
C GLU A 149 -10.00 -10.79 -8.02
N PRO A 150 -10.57 -11.78 -8.74
CA PRO A 150 -9.80 -12.64 -9.65
C PRO A 150 -9.10 -11.91 -10.80
N TYR A 151 -9.54 -10.70 -11.13
CA TYR A 151 -9.00 -9.92 -12.25
C TYR A 151 -7.93 -8.91 -11.84
N VAL A 152 -7.76 -8.67 -10.53
CA VAL A 152 -6.98 -7.54 -10.00
C VAL A 152 -6.02 -7.93 -8.87
N ILE A 153 -6.07 -9.18 -8.40
CA ILE A 153 -5.11 -9.76 -7.44
C ILE A 153 -4.32 -10.82 -8.18
N GLY A 154 -3.00 -10.71 -8.20
CA GLY A 154 -2.09 -11.76 -8.66
C GLY A 154 -1.39 -12.36 -7.47
N GLY A 155 -1.27 -13.69 -7.40
CA GLY A 155 -0.43 -14.32 -6.40
C GLY A 155 1.03 -13.98 -6.68
N ASN A 156 1.76 -13.53 -5.66
CA ASN A 156 3.21 -13.34 -5.74
C ASN A 156 3.97 -14.64 -6.08
N ASN A 157 3.28 -15.80 -5.99
CA ASN A 157 3.83 -17.13 -6.25
C ASN A 157 3.15 -17.82 -7.45
N ASP A 158 2.30 -17.11 -8.20
CA ASP A 158 1.63 -17.67 -9.36
C ASP A 158 2.59 -17.57 -10.55
N TRP A 159 3.16 -18.71 -10.94
CA TRP A 159 3.98 -18.82 -12.15
C TRP A 159 3.18 -18.50 -13.42
N GLU A 160 1.85 -18.60 -13.35
CA GLU A 160 0.95 -18.27 -14.45
C GLU A 160 0.55 -16.80 -14.41
N ALA A 161 0.65 -16.14 -15.57
CA ALA A 161 0.16 -14.78 -15.72
C ALA A 161 -1.36 -14.74 -15.47
N LEU A 162 -1.79 -13.75 -14.67
CA LEU A 162 -3.20 -13.48 -14.47
C LEU A 162 -3.95 -13.31 -15.79
N LYS A 163 -4.96 -14.15 -16.02
CA LYS A 163 -5.84 -14.04 -17.18
C LYS A 163 -6.85 -12.89 -16.99
N ARG A 164 -6.52 -11.72 -17.54
CA ARG A 164 -7.39 -10.54 -17.52
C ARG A 164 -8.37 -10.56 -18.70
N ASP A 165 -9.58 -11.05 -18.44
CA ASP A 165 -10.68 -11.05 -19.40
C ASP A 165 -11.30 -9.65 -19.50
N SER A 166 -10.87 -8.87 -20.50
CA SER A 166 -11.28 -7.48 -20.69
C SER A 166 -12.80 -7.33 -20.83
N LEU A 167 -13.49 -8.27 -21.48
CA LEU A 167 -14.95 -8.23 -21.64
C LEU A 167 -15.67 -8.42 -20.31
N LYS A 168 -15.18 -9.30 -19.44
CA LYS A 168 -15.75 -9.46 -18.09
C LYS A 168 -15.44 -8.26 -17.21
N MET A 169 -14.21 -7.74 -17.28
CA MET A 169 -13.83 -6.53 -16.53
C MET A 169 -14.69 -5.33 -16.96
N ASP A 170 -14.96 -5.15 -18.25
CA ASP A 170 -15.86 -4.11 -18.77
C ASP A 170 -17.28 -4.23 -18.22
N ARG A 171 -17.83 -5.45 -18.16
CA ARG A 171 -19.13 -5.70 -17.53
C ARG A 171 -19.11 -5.37 -16.05
N LEU A 172 -18.06 -5.77 -15.33
CA LEU A 172 -17.91 -5.46 -13.90
C LEU A 172 -17.76 -3.96 -13.65
N MET A 173 -17.09 -3.22 -14.54
CA MET A 173 -16.99 -1.75 -14.46
C MET A 173 -18.35 -1.09 -14.67
N LYS A 174 -19.13 -1.53 -15.68
CA LYS A 174 -20.50 -1.03 -15.90
C LYS A 174 -21.39 -1.29 -14.70
N ASN A 175 -21.35 -2.51 -14.15
CA ASN A 175 -22.10 -2.86 -12.94
C ASN A 175 -21.65 -2.03 -11.74
N GLY A 176 -20.33 -1.82 -11.57
CA GLY A 176 -19.77 -0.99 -10.50
C GLY A 176 -20.24 0.47 -10.57
N ARG A 177 -20.34 1.05 -11.76
CA ARG A 177 -20.90 2.41 -11.96
C ARG A 177 -22.38 2.48 -11.62
N GLN A 178 -23.15 1.44 -11.96
CA GLN A 178 -24.57 1.36 -11.56
C GLN A 178 -24.71 1.27 -10.03
N LEU A 179 -23.90 0.42 -9.38
CA LEU A 179 -23.90 0.27 -7.93
C LEU A 179 -23.43 1.56 -7.23
N TYR A 180 -22.45 2.27 -7.80
CA TYR A 180 -22.05 3.60 -7.35
C TYR A 180 -23.22 4.59 -7.36
N GLY A 181 -23.98 4.65 -8.46
CA GLY A 181 -25.14 5.51 -8.58
C GLY A 181 -26.28 5.15 -7.62
N ALA A 182 -26.38 3.87 -7.24
CA ALA A 182 -27.36 3.38 -6.27
C ALA A 182 -26.89 3.43 -4.81
N ALA A 183 -25.58 3.69 -4.57
CA ALA A 183 -25.01 3.71 -3.23
C ALA A 183 -25.53 4.89 -2.41
N LYS A 184 -25.94 4.61 -1.17
CA LYS A 184 -26.60 5.56 -0.28
C LYS A 184 -25.62 6.42 0.49
N THR A 185 -24.44 5.87 0.80
CA THR A 185 -23.43 6.55 1.60
C THR A 185 -22.16 6.82 0.80
N ASP A 186 -21.46 7.89 1.16
CA ASP A 186 -20.19 8.22 0.52
C ASP A 186 -19.12 7.16 0.79
N PHE A 187 -19.24 6.40 1.89
CA PHE A 187 -18.41 5.24 2.17
C PHE A 187 -18.51 4.19 1.06
N PHE A 188 -19.72 3.82 0.64
CA PHE A 188 -19.88 2.84 -0.45
C PHE A 188 -19.59 3.44 -1.82
N LYS A 189 -19.89 4.72 -2.06
CA LYS A 189 -19.45 5.40 -3.29
C LYS A 189 -17.94 5.34 -3.46
N LEU A 190 -17.17 5.64 -2.41
CA LEU A 190 -15.71 5.53 -2.46
C LEU A 190 -15.27 4.11 -2.81
N LYS A 191 -15.85 3.11 -2.14
CA LYS A 191 -15.50 1.72 -2.36
C LYS A 191 -15.82 1.26 -3.79
N PHE A 192 -16.99 1.58 -4.34
CA PHE A 192 -17.31 1.27 -5.74
C PHE A 192 -16.45 2.06 -6.73
N GLY A 193 -16.19 3.34 -6.46
CA GLY A 193 -15.31 4.19 -7.27
C GLY A 193 -13.89 3.62 -7.35
N TYR A 194 -13.34 3.15 -6.22
CA TYR A 194 -12.07 2.43 -6.17
C TYR A 194 -12.09 1.16 -7.03
N GLN A 195 -13.12 0.31 -6.89
CA GLN A 195 -13.19 -0.94 -7.68
C GLN A 195 -13.28 -0.68 -9.19
N VAL A 196 -14.07 0.31 -9.62
CA VAL A 196 -14.18 0.69 -11.04
C VAL A 196 -12.84 1.23 -11.55
N THR A 197 -12.18 2.12 -10.79
CA THR A 197 -10.86 2.67 -11.13
C THR A 197 -9.82 1.56 -11.24
N ARG A 198 -9.84 0.61 -10.29
CA ARG A 198 -8.93 -0.54 -10.23
C ARG A 198 -9.13 -1.47 -11.42
N LEU A 199 -10.37 -1.83 -11.75
CA LEU A 199 -10.68 -2.63 -12.93
C LEU A 199 -10.18 -1.96 -14.22
N ALA A 200 -10.45 -0.66 -14.39
CA ALA A 200 -10.00 0.08 -15.56
C ALA A 200 -8.47 0.06 -15.68
N HIS A 201 -7.76 0.32 -14.58
CA HIS A 201 -6.30 0.30 -14.54
C HIS A 201 -5.74 -1.09 -14.92
N TYR A 202 -6.20 -2.16 -14.27
CA TYR A 202 -5.68 -3.51 -14.51
C TYR A 202 -6.09 -4.08 -15.87
N SER A 203 -7.22 -3.64 -16.44
CA SER A 203 -7.63 -3.99 -17.82
C SER A 203 -6.76 -3.34 -18.90
N GLY A 204 -5.88 -2.39 -18.53
CA GLY A 204 -5.07 -1.62 -19.47
C GLY A 204 -5.79 -0.40 -20.06
N ASN A 205 -7.04 -0.15 -19.68
CA ASN A 205 -7.79 1.03 -20.11
C ASN A 205 -7.46 2.24 -19.22
N TYR A 206 -6.26 2.79 -19.37
CA TYR A 206 -5.74 3.87 -18.53
C TYR A 206 -6.54 5.16 -18.65
N ALA A 207 -7.04 5.50 -19.85
CA ALA A 207 -7.92 6.65 -20.04
C ALA A 207 -9.20 6.52 -19.21
N ALA A 208 -9.84 5.34 -19.23
CA ALA A 208 -11.02 5.07 -18.40
C ALA A 208 -10.70 5.08 -16.90
N ALA A 209 -9.49 4.68 -16.49
CA ALA A 209 -9.08 4.71 -15.08
C ALA A 209 -8.95 6.15 -14.55
N ILE A 210 -8.36 7.05 -15.35
CA ILE A 210 -8.27 8.49 -15.03
C ILE A 210 -9.68 9.07 -14.87
N ILE A 211 -10.54 8.85 -15.86
CA ILE A 211 -11.94 9.33 -15.85
C ILE A 211 -12.71 8.76 -14.65
N ALA A 212 -12.58 7.45 -14.38
CA ALA A 212 -13.25 6.81 -13.25
C ALA A 212 -12.81 7.41 -11.90
N TYR A 213 -11.53 7.70 -11.72
CA TYR A 213 -11.06 8.37 -10.51
C TYR A 213 -11.66 9.77 -10.37
N ASP A 214 -11.57 10.57 -11.44
CA ASP A 214 -12.01 11.97 -11.43
C ASP A 214 -13.52 12.09 -11.16
N GLU A 215 -14.32 11.21 -11.75
CA GLU A 215 -15.78 11.22 -11.58
C GLU A 215 -16.23 10.60 -10.26
N LEU A 216 -15.62 9.48 -9.84
CA LEU A 216 -16.19 8.63 -8.79
C LEU A 216 -15.51 8.81 -7.43
N VAL A 217 -14.23 9.21 -7.41
CA VAL A 217 -13.40 9.21 -6.19
C VAL A 217 -12.96 10.61 -5.78
N ALA A 218 -12.53 11.46 -6.72
CA ALA A 218 -11.84 12.72 -6.42
C ALA A 218 -12.59 13.67 -5.46
N ASN A 219 -13.92 13.70 -5.53
CA ASN A 219 -14.76 14.56 -4.70
C ASN A 219 -15.27 13.88 -3.42
N ASN A 220 -14.92 12.61 -3.19
CA ASN A 220 -15.32 11.89 -1.99
C ASN A 220 -14.40 12.28 -0.83
N THR A 221 -14.95 12.64 0.32
CA THR A 221 -14.17 13.04 1.51
C THR A 221 -14.10 11.97 2.59
N THR A 222 -14.58 10.76 2.31
CA THR A 222 -14.54 9.65 3.28
C THR A 222 -13.09 9.29 3.60
N THR A 223 -12.75 9.30 4.89
CA THR A 223 -11.45 8.84 5.38
C THR A 223 -11.34 7.33 5.22
N SER A 224 -10.45 6.89 4.34
CA SER A 224 -10.20 5.48 4.05
C SER A 224 -8.85 5.29 3.37
N VAL A 225 -8.23 4.13 3.57
CA VAL A 225 -7.03 3.73 2.81
C VAL A 225 -7.27 3.69 1.30
N LEU A 226 -8.54 3.56 0.87
CA LEU A 226 -8.90 3.54 -0.55
C LEU A 226 -8.67 4.88 -1.25
N GLN A 227 -8.60 6.00 -0.52
CA GLN A 227 -8.31 7.31 -1.13
C GLN A 227 -6.90 7.37 -1.73
N PRO A 228 -5.82 7.16 -0.96
CA PRO A 228 -4.47 7.14 -1.50
C PRO A 228 -4.25 5.97 -2.48
N MET A 229 -4.90 4.82 -2.28
CA MET A 229 -4.81 3.72 -3.24
C MET A 229 -5.47 4.06 -4.59
N SER A 230 -6.61 4.75 -4.60
CA SER A 230 -7.25 5.23 -5.83
C SER A 230 -6.39 6.29 -6.52
N LEU A 231 -5.77 7.17 -5.73
CA LEU A 231 -4.86 8.19 -6.24
C LEU A 231 -3.65 7.56 -6.94
N ALA A 232 -3.06 6.53 -6.35
CA ALA A 232 -1.96 5.77 -6.95
C ALA A 232 -2.39 5.05 -8.25
N LEU A 233 -3.61 4.51 -8.33
CA LEU A 233 -4.14 3.92 -9.57
C LEU A 233 -4.27 4.94 -10.70
N LYS A 234 -4.73 6.17 -10.39
CA LYS A 234 -4.74 7.28 -11.34
C LYS A 234 -3.33 7.68 -11.74
N ALA A 235 -2.41 7.80 -10.78
CA ALA A 235 -1.00 8.12 -11.04
C ALA A 235 -0.37 7.13 -12.01
N GLY A 236 -0.56 5.83 -11.78
CA GLY A 236 -0.06 4.80 -12.69
C GLY A 236 -0.73 4.86 -14.07
N ALA A 237 -2.02 5.20 -14.14
CA ALA A 237 -2.68 5.41 -15.44
C ALA A 237 -2.12 6.64 -16.19
N LEU A 238 -1.83 7.74 -15.49
CA LEU A 238 -1.20 8.93 -16.05
C LEU A 238 0.19 8.60 -16.62
N TRP A 239 1.02 7.89 -15.86
CA TRP A 239 2.34 7.43 -16.31
C TRP A 239 2.24 6.62 -17.60
N ARG A 240 1.33 5.65 -17.65
CA ARG A 240 1.09 4.81 -18.83
C ARG A 240 0.51 5.56 -20.04
N THR A 241 0.08 6.80 -19.86
CA THR A 241 -0.40 7.69 -20.94
C THR A 241 0.57 8.84 -21.24
N GLY A 242 1.81 8.79 -20.72
CA GLY A 242 2.86 9.77 -21.00
C GLY A 242 2.77 11.05 -20.16
N LYS A 243 1.91 11.10 -19.15
CA LYS A 243 1.79 12.24 -18.21
C LYS A 243 2.64 11.99 -16.96
N GLU A 244 3.94 11.82 -17.18
CA GLU A 244 4.89 11.34 -16.16
C GLU A 244 5.05 12.30 -14.99
N MET A 245 5.14 13.62 -15.23
CA MET A 245 5.24 14.60 -14.14
C MET A 245 4.01 14.61 -13.23
N ASP A 246 2.82 14.55 -13.82
CA ASP A 246 1.57 14.47 -13.06
C ASP A 246 1.53 13.16 -12.26
N ALA A 247 1.99 12.05 -12.86
CA ALA A 247 2.07 10.77 -12.18
C ALA A 247 3.02 10.82 -10.97
N ALA A 248 4.24 11.34 -11.13
CA ALA A 248 5.19 11.51 -10.03
C ALA A 248 4.60 12.36 -8.90
N TYR A 249 3.95 13.48 -9.23
CA TYR A 249 3.26 14.29 -8.23
C TYR A 249 2.15 13.53 -7.49
N LEU A 250 1.33 12.74 -8.20
CA LEU A 250 0.28 11.97 -7.54
C LEU A 250 0.83 10.79 -6.70
N PHE A 251 1.92 10.14 -7.15
CA PHE A 251 2.60 9.12 -6.36
C PHE A 251 3.23 9.70 -5.09
N SER A 252 3.79 10.91 -5.14
CA SER A 252 4.33 11.55 -3.93
C SER A 252 3.25 11.82 -2.90
N LYS A 253 2.08 12.27 -3.35
CA LYS A 253 0.90 12.43 -2.49
C LYS A 253 0.41 11.10 -1.91
N ALA A 254 0.34 10.06 -2.73
CA ALA A 254 -0.11 8.74 -2.27
C ALA A 254 0.86 8.12 -1.24
N PHE A 255 2.18 8.28 -1.45
CA PHE A 255 3.24 7.86 -0.54
C PHE A 255 3.11 8.50 0.85
N SER A 256 2.91 9.82 0.88
CA SER A 256 2.84 10.58 2.14
C SER A 256 1.50 10.42 2.86
N ALA A 257 0.44 10.11 2.13
CA ALA A 257 -0.91 9.99 2.70
C ALA A 257 -1.17 8.65 3.43
N SER A 258 -0.40 7.58 3.16
CA SER A 258 -0.65 6.27 3.76
C SER A 258 0.59 5.38 3.83
N PRO A 259 0.74 4.55 4.87
CA PRO A 259 1.74 3.48 4.89
C PRO A 259 1.37 2.31 3.95
N ALA A 260 0.10 2.20 3.53
CA ALA A 260 -0.31 1.15 2.61
C ALA A 260 0.30 1.37 1.22
N LYS A 261 0.95 0.34 0.69
CA LYS A 261 1.60 0.38 -0.63
C LYS A 261 2.69 1.45 -0.72
N ARG A 262 3.33 1.78 0.41
CA ARG A 262 4.33 2.85 0.47
C ARG A 262 5.56 2.54 -0.38
N ILE A 263 6.07 1.31 -0.34
CA ILE A 263 7.18 0.90 -1.22
C ILE A 263 6.74 0.97 -2.68
N SER A 264 5.57 0.42 -2.99
CA SER A 264 5.01 0.44 -4.35
C SER A 264 4.85 1.87 -4.90
N ASN A 265 4.37 2.80 -4.07
CA ASN A 265 4.20 4.20 -4.44
C ASN A 265 5.55 4.90 -4.67
N TYR A 266 6.56 4.61 -3.84
CA TYR A 266 7.90 5.15 -4.03
C TYR A 266 8.55 4.63 -5.32
N ILE A 267 8.54 3.32 -5.56
CA ILE A 267 9.08 2.74 -6.80
C ILE A 267 8.38 3.33 -8.02
N SER A 268 7.06 3.52 -7.94
CA SER A 268 6.29 4.11 -9.04
C SER A 268 6.56 5.61 -9.21
N PHE A 269 6.86 6.33 -8.14
CA PHE A 269 7.36 7.71 -8.19
C PHE A 269 8.68 7.76 -8.95
N ASP A 270 9.66 6.93 -8.54
CA ASP A 270 10.99 6.86 -9.16
C ASP A 270 10.89 6.58 -10.66
N TRP A 271 10.06 5.61 -11.07
CA TRP A 271 9.82 5.31 -12.49
C TRP A 271 9.12 6.41 -13.28
N ALA A 272 8.38 7.30 -12.60
CA ALA A 272 7.68 8.42 -13.22
C ALA A 272 8.53 9.70 -13.28
N VAL A 273 9.69 9.73 -12.59
CA VAL A 273 10.63 10.84 -12.67
C VAL A 273 11.44 10.74 -13.96
N ASP A 274 11.43 11.81 -14.75
CA ASP A 274 12.25 11.98 -15.94
C ASP A 274 13.56 12.65 -15.53
N SER A 275 14.68 11.93 -15.71
CA SER A 275 16.02 12.39 -15.33
C SER A 275 16.48 13.64 -16.09
N LYS A 276 15.80 14.03 -17.18
CA LYS A 276 16.11 15.25 -17.93
C LYS A 276 15.47 16.50 -17.33
N LYS A 277 14.50 16.35 -16.42
CA LYS A 277 13.77 17.46 -15.81
C LYS A 277 14.35 17.85 -14.48
N SER A 278 14.30 19.14 -14.17
CA SER A 278 14.80 19.64 -12.89
C SER A 278 13.79 19.34 -11.77
N ARG A 279 14.28 19.14 -10.55
CA ARG A 279 13.42 18.94 -9.36
C ARG A 279 12.46 20.13 -9.18
N GLU A 280 12.91 21.35 -9.45
CA GLU A 280 12.08 22.56 -9.36
C GLU A 280 10.86 22.50 -10.28
N GLU A 281 10.92 21.81 -11.42
CA GLU A 281 9.75 21.62 -12.29
C GLU A 281 8.67 20.79 -11.60
N TYR A 282 9.06 19.72 -10.92
CA TYR A 282 8.13 18.90 -10.13
C TYR A 282 7.57 19.66 -8.93
N LEU A 283 8.41 20.45 -8.24
CA LEU A 283 7.98 21.23 -7.07
C LEU A 283 6.98 22.34 -7.42
N LYS A 284 6.89 22.77 -8.69
CA LYS A 284 5.86 23.72 -9.15
C LYS A 284 4.47 23.10 -9.20
N LEU A 285 4.35 21.77 -9.29
CA LEU A 285 3.06 21.06 -9.23
C LEU A 285 2.49 21.00 -7.82
N CYS A 286 3.35 21.14 -6.80
CA CYS A 286 2.96 21.08 -5.40
C CYS A 286 2.21 22.35 -5.00
N SER A 287 1.05 22.16 -4.38
CA SER A 287 0.10 23.21 -3.99
C SER A 287 0.55 23.97 -2.75
N ASN A 288 1.32 23.31 -1.88
CA ASN A 288 1.75 23.87 -0.60
C ASN A 288 3.12 23.33 -0.18
N ASN A 289 3.63 23.90 0.91
CA ASN A 289 4.95 23.61 1.47
C ASN A 289 5.09 22.18 1.99
N LYS A 290 4.02 21.58 2.50
CA LYS A 290 4.00 20.18 2.92
C LYS A 290 4.20 19.25 1.73
N GLU A 291 3.48 19.47 0.63
CA GLU A 291 3.62 18.68 -0.59
C GLU A 291 5.03 18.81 -1.21
N LYS A 292 5.61 20.02 -1.18
CA LYS A 292 7.00 20.22 -1.63
C LYS A 292 8.00 19.46 -0.76
N ALA A 293 7.87 19.53 0.57
CA ALA A 293 8.74 18.80 1.50
C ALA A 293 8.61 17.28 1.31
N ASP A 294 7.39 16.79 1.13
CA ASP A 294 7.12 15.37 0.88
C ASP A 294 7.75 14.88 -0.43
N MET A 295 7.65 15.69 -1.50
CA MET A 295 8.26 15.37 -2.79
C MET A 295 9.80 15.43 -2.73
N LEU A 296 10.37 16.42 -2.04
CA LEU A 296 11.82 16.49 -1.82
C LEU A 296 12.34 15.30 -1.04
N ALA A 297 11.61 14.83 -0.03
CA ALA A 297 11.98 13.63 0.70
C ALA A 297 12.11 12.42 -0.23
N LEU A 298 11.21 12.26 -1.21
CA LEU A 298 11.29 11.16 -2.17
C LEU A 298 12.51 11.26 -3.09
N PHE A 299 12.81 12.46 -3.60
CA PHE A 299 14.03 12.68 -4.38
C PHE A 299 15.30 12.40 -3.57
N ALA A 300 15.28 12.68 -2.26
CA ALA A 300 16.41 12.44 -1.38
C ALA A 300 16.61 10.94 -1.08
N ILE A 301 15.54 10.15 -0.94
CA ILE A 301 15.63 8.69 -0.72
C ILE A 301 16.36 8.00 -1.88
N SER A 302 16.16 8.45 -3.12
CA SER A 302 16.78 7.87 -4.31
C SER A 302 18.17 8.45 -4.63
N SER A 303 18.64 9.46 -3.89
CA SER A 303 19.87 10.17 -4.22
C SER A 303 21.11 9.48 -3.62
N PRO A 304 22.15 9.20 -4.42
CA PRO A 304 23.44 8.75 -3.91
C PRO A 304 24.29 9.91 -3.38
N GLU A 305 23.85 11.17 -3.53
CA GLU A 305 24.59 12.38 -3.16
C GLU A 305 24.20 12.89 -1.77
N ASP A 306 25.01 13.79 -1.21
CA ASP A 306 24.66 14.48 0.03
C ASP A 306 23.54 15.49 -0.22
N GLU A 307 22.32 15.12 0.14
CA GLU A 307 21.11 15.94 0.00
C GLU A 307 20.83 16.81 1.22
N THR A 308 21.73 16.85 2.22
CA THR A 308 21.49 17.62 3.45
C THR A 308 21.27 19.10 3.16
N GLU A 309 22.05 19.71 2.26
CA GLU A 309 21.83 21.10 1.84
C GLU A 309 20.52 21.29 1.07
N THR A 310 20.12 20.35 0.21
CA THR A 310 18.86 20.42 -0.54
C THR A 310 17.66 20.40 0.43
N VAL A 311 17.65 19.44 1.35
CA VAL A 311 16.59 19.29 2.36
C VAL A 311 16.58 20.47 3.32
N HIS A 312 17.74 21.01 3.68
CA HIS A 312 17.86 22.10 4.64
C HIS A 312 17.61 23.48 4.03
N ILE A 313 18.13 23.79 2.83
CA ILE A 313 17.98 25.09 2.16
C ILE A 313 16.60 25.23 1.52
N GLN A 314 16.15 24.21 0.77
CA GLN A 314 14.81 24.25 0.18
C GLN A 314 13.75 24.05 1.26
N GLY A 315 13.99 23.20 2.26
CA GLY A 315 13.10 23.07 3.42
C GLY A 315 12.96 24.35 4.24
N LEU A 316 14.06 25.08 4.49
CA LEU A 316 13.99 26.39 5.15
C LEU A 316 13.30 27.44 4.28
N ALA A 317 13.56 27.49 2.97
CA ALA A 317 12.88 28.42 2.07
C ALA A 317 11.38 28.10 1.92
N ILE A 318 11.01 26.83 2.05
CA ILE A 318 9.63 26.34 2.11
C ILE A 318 8.99 26.75 3.44
N ILE A 319 9.65 26.59 4.58
CA ILE A 319 9.07 26.91 5.90
C ILE A 319 9.06 28.43 6.20
N TRP A 320 10.04 29.18 5.70
CA TRP A 320 10.30 30.58 6.08
C TRP A 320 10.23 31.58 4.92
N GLY A 321 9.94 31.14 3.69
CA GLY A 321 10.02 31.96 2.47
C GLY A 321 11.46 32.21 2.00
N PRO A 322 11.67 32.75 0.79
CA PRO A 322 13.03 33.03 0.29
C PRO A 322 13.67 34.15 1.11
N CYS A 323 14.53 33.80 2.07
CA CYS A 323 15.39 34.78 2.73
C CYS A 323 16.42 35.28 1.68
N ARG A 324 16.36 36.57 1.31
CA ARG A 324 17.43 37.19 0.52
C ARG A 324 18.70 37.19 1.35
N LEU A 325 19.74 36.50 0.86
CA LEU A 325 21.10 36.62 1.37
C LEU A 325 21.51 38.11 1.32
N GLY A 326 21.45 38.80 2.46
CA GLY A 326 21.90 40.19 2.60
C GLY A 326 21.15 41.09 3.60
N SER A 327 19.95 40.74 4.10
CA SER A 327 19.22 41.61 5.04
C SER A 327 19.37 41.18 6.50
N ARG A 328 19.88 42.08 7.37
CA ARG A 328 20.02 41.91 8.83
C ARG A 328 18.69 42.00 9.60
N HIS A 329 17.61 41.39 9.12
CA HIS A 329 16.36 41.26 9.88
C HIS A 329 15.88 39.81 9.91
N PRO A 330 15.35 39.34 11.06
CA PRO A 330 14.90 37.95 11.20
C PRO A 330 13.70 37.68 10.28
N CYS A 331 13.80 36.61 9.49
CA CYS A 331 12.73 36.15 8.59
C CYS A 331 11.47 35.85 9.44
N SER A 332 10.35 36.49 9.11
CA SER A 332 9.06 36.26 9.79
C SER A 332 8.41 34.99 9.23
N PRO A 333 7.75 34.15 10.06
CA PRO A 333 7.09 32.94 9.59
C PRO A 333 5.95 33.27 8.62
N ALA A 334 5.79 32.44 7.57
CA ALA A 334 4.68 32.57 6.64
C ALA A 334 3.34 32.35 7.37
N PRO A 335 2.29 33.13 7.07
CA PRO A 335 0.97 32.91 7.63
C PRO A 335 0.42 31.53 7.21
N ARG A 336 -0.24 30.85 8.15
CA ARG A 336 -0.70 29.46 8.05
C ARG A 336 -1.70 29.21 6.92
#